data_AF-A0A3C1ILD5-F1
#
_entry.id   AF-A0A3C1ILD5-F1
#
_cell.length_a   1.000
_cell.length_b   1.000
_cell.length_c   1.000
_cell.angle_alpha   90.00
_cell.angle_beta   90.00
_cell.angle_gamma   90.00
#
_symmetry.space_group_name_H-M   'P 1'
#
loop_
_entity.id
_entity.type
_entity.pdbx_description
1 polymer ?
#
loop_
_entity_poly.entity_id
_entity_poly.type
_entity_poly.pdbx_seq_one_letter_code
_entity_poly.pdbx_strand_id
1 'polypeptide(L)' 'IKVRPLRATDDKAPKAPDMVELTAERKAKLVAFVTANKRMPAAAKQRILGQLEKPKVPARMVERIESRMGG' A
#
# COMPACT_ATOMS: atom_id res chain seq x y z
N ILE A 1 28.48 0.41 -29.63
CA ILE A 1 27.01 0.29 -29.57
C ILE A 1 26.55 0.85 -28.23
N LYS A 2 25.80 1.96 -28.22
CA LYS A 2 25.36 2.67 -27.02
C LYS A 2 23.84 2.54 -26.92
N VAL A 3 23.37 1.66 -26.05
CA VAL A 3 21.93 1.54 -25.76
C VAL A 3 21.74 1.61 -24.25
N ARG A 4 20.96 2.61 -23.86
CA ARG A 4 20.70 3.06 -22.51
C ARG A 4 19.58 2.18 -21.95
N PRO A 5 19.79 1.37 -20.89
CA PRO A 5 18.72 0.56 -20.37
C PRO A 5 17.69 1.44 -19.64
N LEU A 6 16.44 1.40 -20.11
CA LEU A 6 15.26 1.87 -19.39
C LEU A 6 15.11 1.04 -18.11
N ARG A 7 15.74 1.49 -17.04
CA ARG A 7 15.22 1.28 -15.69
C ARG A 7 15.12 2.66 -15.07
N ALA A 8 14.01 3.34 -15.37
CA ALA A 8 13.39 4.18 -14.37
C ALA A 8 12.84 3.25 -13.28
N THR A 9 13.76 2.61 -12.57
CA THR A 9 13.55 2.22 -11.19
C THR A 9 13.21 3.54 -10.52
N ASP A 10 11.93 3.72 -10.22
CA ASP A 10 11.44 4.70 -9.28
C ASP A 10 12.37 4.66 -8.06
N ASP A 11 13.28 5.63 -8.04
CA ASP A 11 14.17 6.00 -6.96
C ASP A 11 13.31 6.55 -5.81
N LYS A 12 12.44 5.70 -5.25
CA LYS A 12 11.94 5.88 -3.89
C LYS A 12 12.77 4.97 -3.03
N ALA A 13 13.90 5.53 -2.58
CA ALA A 13 14.67 5.10 -1.43
C ALA A 13 13.76 4.40 -0.39
N PRO A 14 14.20 3.32 0.26
CA PRO A 14 13.47 2.75 1.37
C PRO A 14 13.58 3.72 2.55
N LYS A 15 12.85 4.84 2.48
CA LYS A 15 12.51 5.65 3.64
C LYS A 15 11.90 4.64 4.60
N ALA A 16 12.53 4.51 5.77
CA ALA A 16 12.16 3.58 6.81
C ALA A 16 10.63 3.48 6.89
N PRO A 17 10.04 2.29 7.06
CA PRO A 17 8.59 2.18 7.14
C PRO A 17 8.12 3.01 8.32
N ASP A 18 7.71 4.25 8.05
CA ASP A 18 7.09 5.13 9.04
C ASP A 18 5.83 4.39 9.47
N MET A 19 5.85 3.80 10.65
CA MET A 19 4.72 3.05 11.16
C MET A 19 3.67 4.08 11.58
N VAL A 20 2.57 4.12 10.86
CA VAL A 20 1.48 5.07 11.11
C VAL A 20 0.44 4.36 11.96
N GLU A 21 -0.01 5.05 13.01
CA GLU A 21 -1.16 4.61 13.79
C GLU A 21 -2.43 4.75 12.96
N LEU A 22 -3.12 3.62 12.79
CA LEU A 22 -4.30 3.59 11.96
C LEU A 22 -5.54 3.87 12.80
N THR A 23 -6.11 5.05 12.61
CA THR A 23 -7.41 5.39 13.21
C THR A 23 -8.50 4.49 12.65
N ALA A 24 -9.54 4.22 13.44
CA ALA A 24 -10.64 3.33 13.04
C ALA A 24 -11.32 3.77 11.72
N GLU A 25 -11.45 5.08 11.49
CA GLU A 25 -12.00 5.63 10.26
C GLU A 25 -11.11 5.38 9.03
N ARG A 26 -9.79 5.62 9.15
CA ARG A 26 -8.85 5.35 8.04
C ARG A 26 -8.79 3.86 7.74
N LYS A 27 -8.80 3.03 8.78
CA LYS A 27 -8.86 1.57 8.65
C LYS A 27 -10.09 1.13 7.86
N ALA A 28 -11.28 1.60 8.23
CA ALA A 28 -12.52 1.22 7.55
C ALA A 28 -12.49 1.58 6.05
N LYS A 29 -12.00 2.78 5.69
CA LYS A 29 -11.84 3.20 4.29
C LYS A 29 -10.87 2.30 3.52
N LEU A 30 -9.73 1.96 4.12
CA LEU A 30 -8.73 1.08 3.51
C LEU A 30 -9.27 -0.35 3.35
N VAL A 31 -9.96 -0.89 4.36
CA VAL A 31 -10.59 -2.21 4.32
C VAL A 31 -11.65 -2.29 3.23
N ALA A 32 -12.53 -1.28 3.13
CA ALA A 32 -13.56 -1.22 2.11
C ALA A 32 -12.96 -1.20 0.70
N PHE A 33 -11.93 -0.37 0.48
CA PHE A 33 -11.23 -0.31 -0.79
C PHE A 33 -10.53 -1.63 -1.15
N VAL A 34 -9.82 -2.24 -0.19
CA VAL A 34 -9.14 -3.53 -0.35
C VAL A 34 -10.15 -4.64 -0.69
N THR A 35 -11.30 -4.64 -0.04
CA THR A 35 -12.38 -5.60 -0.28
C THR A 35 -13.01 -5.41 -1.66
N ALA A 36 -13.35 -4.16 -2.01
CA ALA A 36 -13.96 -3.79 -3.29
C ALA A 36 -13.01 -3.94 -4.49
N ASN A 37 -11.69 -3.89 -4.28
CA ASN A 37 -10.71 -3.99 -5.35
C ASN A 37 -10.66 -5.43 -5.93
N LYS A 38 -11.27 -5.63 -7.10
CA LYS A 38 -11.30 -6.92 -7.82
C LYS A 38 -10.00 -7.24 -8.56
N ARG A 39 -9.12 -6.27 -8.79
CA ARG A 39 -7.80 -6.46 -9.42
C ARG A 39 -6.74 -7.00 -8.45
N MET A 40 -7.10 -7.20 -7.19
CA MET A 40 -6.19 -7.66 -6.15
C MET A 40 -6.45 -9.13 -5.78
N PRO A 41 -5.44 -10.01 -5.80
CA PRO A 41 -5.61 -11.41 -5.46
C PRO A 41 -6.02 -11.60 -3.99
N ALA A 42 -6.81 -12.65 -3.71
CA ALA A 42 -7.32 -12.94 -2.37
C ALA A 42 -6.21 -13.08 -1.31
N ALA A 43 -5.09 -13.73 -1.67
CA ALA A 43 -3.93 -13.86 -0.78
C ALA A 43 -3.33 -12.49 -0.36
N ALA A 44 -3.34 -11.51 -1.27
CA ALA A 44 -2.89 -10.15 -0.96
C ALA A 44 -3.91 -9.41 -0.10
N LYS A 45 -5.22 -9.58 -0.37
CA LYS A 45 -6.30 -9.02 0.47
C LYS A 45 -6.19 -9.47 1.92
N GLN A 46 -6.04 -10.78 2.15
CA GLN A 46 -5.94 -11.32 3.50
C GLN A 46 -4.70 -10.81 4.24
N ARG A 47 -3.55 -10.72 3.57
CA ARG A 47 -2.33 -10.11 4.15
C ARG A 47 -2.55 -8.66 4.55
N ILE A 48 -3.22 -7.86 3.72
CA ILE A 48 -3.48 -6.45 4.02
C ILE A 48 -4.51 -6.32 5.14
N LEU A 49 -5.59 -7.11 5.13
CA LEU A 49 -6.59 -7.14 6.20
C LEU A 49 -5.96 -7.45 7.56
N GLY A 50 -5.12 -8.49 7.64
CA GLY A 50 -4.40 -8.81 8.88
C GLY A 50 -3.37 -7.77 9.30
N GLN A 51 -2.87 -6.94 8.37
CA GLN A 51 -2.05 -5.78 8.71
C GLN A 51 -2.92 -4.62 9.22
N LEU A 52 -4.04 -4.31 8.56
CA LEU A 52 -5.00 -3.29 8.97
C LEU A 52 -5.65 -3.60 10.34
N GLU A 53 -5.67 -4.86 10.76
CA GLU A 53 -6.05 -5.26 12.12
C GLU A 53 -5.11 -4.74 13.20
N LYS A 54 -3.83 -4.52 12.86
CA LYS A 54 -2.83 -4.01 13.80
C LYS A 54 -3.03 -2.52 14.04
N PRO A 55 -2.74 -2.03 15.26
CA PRO A 55 -2.83 -0.61 15.58
C PRO A 55 -1.79 0.23 14.80
N LYS A 56 -0.67 -0.39 14.42
CA LYS A 56 0.42 0.25 13.66
C LYS A 56 0.63 -0.47 12.33
N VAL A 57 0.56 0.27 11.23
CA VAL A 57 0.78 -0.24 9.89
C VAL A 57 1.83 0.58 9.14
N PRO A 58 2.58 0.00 8.19
CA PRO A 58 3.56 0.76 7.43
C PRO A 58 2.90 1.86 6.58
N ALA A 59 3.38 3.11 6.69
CA ALA A 59 2.95 4.24 5.85
C ALA A 59 2.98 3.88 4.37
N ARG A 60 4.07 3.23 3.93
CA ARG A 60 4.24 2.78 2.54
C ARG A 60 3.11 1.88 2.05
N MET A 61 2.51 1.08 2.93
CA MET A 61 1.34 0.26 2.57
C MET A 61 0.11 1.15 2.38
N VAL A 62 -0.15 2.04 3.33
CA VAL A 62 -1.30 2.96 3.32
C VAL A 62 -1.22 3.90 2.12
N GLU A 63 -0.08 4.55 1.92
CA GLU A 63 0.22 5.47 0.81
C GLU A 63 -0.01 4.77 -0.53
N ARG A 64 0.42 3.52 -0.68
CA ARG A 64 0.18 2.75 -1.93
C ARG A 64 -1.30 2.45 -2.18
N ILE A 65 -2.10 2.27 -1.13
CA ILE A 65 -3.55 2.05 -1.26
C ILE A 65 -4.24 3.39 -1.57
N GLU A 66 -3.87 4.46 -0.87
CA GLU A 66 -4.39 5.82 -1.10
C GLU A 66 -4.03 6.34 -2.50
N SER A 67 -2.80 6.15 -2.99
CA SER A 67 -2.41 6.46 -4.37
C SER A 67 -3.20 5.70 -5.43
N ARG A 68 -3.77 4.53 -5.09
CA ARG A 68 -4.67 3.77 -5.98
C ARG A 68 -6.13 4.17 -5.84
N MET A 69 -6.49 4.83 -4.75
CA MET A 69 -7.85 5.28 -4.44
C MET A 69 -8.10 6.70 -4.99
N GLY A 70 -7.09 7.56 -4.97
CA GLY A 70 -7.18 8.97 -5.39
C GLY A 70 -6.24 9.35 -6.54
N GLY A 71 -5.74 8.36 -7.30
CA GLY A 71 -5.00 8.56 -8.54
C GLY A 71 -5.88 8.36 -9.76
#